data_AF-A0A162DD74-F1
#
_entry.id   AF-A0A162DD74-F1
#
_cell.length_a   1.000
_cell.length_b   1.000
_cell.length_c   1.000
_cell.angle_alpha   90.00
_cell.angle_beta   90.00
_cell.angle_gamma   90.00
#
_symmetry.space_group_name_H-M   'P 1'
#
loop_
_entity.id
_entity.type
_entity.pdbx_description
1 polymer ?
#
loop_
_entity_poly.entity_id
_entity_poly.type
_entity_poly.pdbx_seq_one_letter_code
_entity_poly.pdbx_strand_id
1 'polypeptide(L)'
;MDWLLVLCSLVHLFVCPFTKVEESFNLQAIHDILYHQTDIQEYDHLEFPGVVPRTFLGPLVVSVIAAPFVAVSRVLEFPKDVSLYLVRFALGALVLWPVLKLQKRIKGTLGKGTSDWFVLVTVSQFHFLFYLSRPLPNTMALPLVLFAYYYWLGQQHGKFIACSAAAILIFRGELAILLGLILLGELLTRRLSLSKTVFIAVPFGLLFLFLTVFVDSFFWQRLLWPEGEVLWYNVVLNKSGDWGTSPFLWYFYSAIPRAMGTSLALLPVGMFFERRVWPLVLPALFFVLAYSFLPHKELRFIIYVIPLLNIAVAAACSRLWENRTKGKWFALLALVAIGHLVANLVLTSFLLVVSRANYPGGEALFLLHKMEGREANVTVHIDVLAAQTGISRFGHLHNNWMYDKTENLKPGSPELRMFSHLIVEAKSKHGYNLRPYAETHEIVAHIEGFSHIRSSYNHFPPIRIKTKPCLFILKNKYLPKEPDFSFTLRKHPVESAEVLLPSAAEFENRNHLDGEGLIIENSTGIPDLIENSKD
;
A
#
# COMPACT_ATOMS: atom_id res chain seq x y z
N MET A 1 -25.57 -4.46 8.05
CA MET A 1 -24.17 -4.57 8.49
C MET A 1 -23.24 -4.67 7.29
N ASP A 2 -23.44 -5.60 6.37
CA ASP A 2 -22.56 -5.84 5.21
C ASP A 2 -22.32 -4.58 4.34
N TRP A 3 -23.37 -3.78 4.09
CA TRP A 3 -23.27 -2.51 3.35
C TRP A 3 -22.35 -1.46 3.99
N LEU A 4 -22.12 -1.51 5.31
CA LEU A 4 -21.22 -0.55 5.97
C LEU A 4 -19.77 -0.73 5.51
N LEU A 5 -19.32 -1.98 5.35
CA LEU A 5 -17.97 -2.27 4.84
C LEU A 5 -17.81 -1.74 3.41
N VAL A 6 -18.83 -1.96 2.58
CA VAL A 6 -18.83 -1.47 1.19
C VAL A 6 -18.81 0.05 1.16
N LEU A 7 -19.70 0.72 1.88
CA LEU A 7 -19.77 2.19 1.90
C LEU A 7 -18.46 2.80 2.42
N CYS A 8 -17.92 2.30 3.53
CA CYS A 8 -16.68 2.84 4.09
C CYS A 8 -15.47 2.57 3.18
N SER A 9 -15.44 1.43 2.48
CA SER A 9 -14.40 1.14 1.48
C SER A 9 -14.43 2.13 0.32
N LEU A 10 -15.62 2.49 -0.16
CA LEU A 10 -15.82 3.46 -1.22
C LEU A 10 -15.36 4.85 -0.80
N VAL A 11 -15.69 5.28 0.43
CA VAL A 11 -15.21 6.56 0.97
C VAL A 11 -13.68 6.65 0.91
N HIS A 12 -12.96 5.60 1.33
CA HIS A 12 -11.49 5.59 1.29
C HIS A 12 -10.95 5.64 -0.15
N LEU A 13 -11.61 4.93 -1.07
CA LEU A 13 -11.25 4.91 -2.50
C LEU A 13 -11.43 6.29 -3.14
N PHE A 14 -12.59 6.93 -2.94
CA PHE A 14 -12.89 8.23 -3.55
C PHE A 14 -12.09 9.39 -2.95
N VAL A 15 -11.78 9.34 -1.65
CA VAL A 15 -11.01 10.41 -1.00
C VAL A 15 -9.52 10.34 -1.37
N CYS A 16 -8.98 9.16 -1.62
CA CYS A 16 -7.57 8.95 -1.96
C CYS A 16 -7.43 8.05 -3.20
N PRO A 17 -7.75 8.55 -4.41
CA PRO A 17 -7.78 7.74 -5.64
C PRO A 17 -6.38 7.42 -6.20
N PHE A 18 -5.40 8.28 -5.94
CA PHE A 18 -4.03 8.11 -6.39
C PHE A 18 -3.24 7.09 -5.56
N THR A 19 -2.15 6.62 -6.15
CA THR A 19 -1.34 5.50 -5.67
C THR A 19 0.10 5.92 -5.41
N LYS A 20 0.83 5.15 -4.59
CA LYS A 20 2.26 5.37 -4.31
C LYS A 20 3.16 4.48 -5.16
N VAL A 21 4.46 4.74 -5.13
CA VAL A 21 5.48 3.98 -5.88
C VAL A 21 5.41 2.47 -5.63
N GLU A 22 5.06 2.03 -4.43
CA GLU A 22 5.04 0.62 -4.10
C GLU A 22 3.78 -0.11 -4.62
N GLU A 23 2.79 0.67 -5.06
CA GLU A 23 1.58 0.21 -5.74
C GLU A 23 1.78 0.19 -7.27
N SER A 24 2.87 0.79 -7.77
CA SER A 24 3.10 1.07 -9.20
C SER A 24 3.09 -0.19 -10.05
N PHE A 25 3.90 -1.20 -9.75
CA PHE A 25 4.01 -2.41 -10.58
C PHE A 25 2.65 -3.02 -10.89
N ASN A 26 1.86 -3.33 -9.85
CA ASN A 26 0.56 -3.97 -10.06
C ASN A 26 -0.41 -3.04 -10.76
N LEU A 27 -0.38 -1.74 -10.46
CA LEU A 27 -1.25 -0.78 -11.10
C LEU A 27 -0.97 -0.67 -12.60
N GLN A 28 0.30 -0.51 -12.97
CA GLN A 28 0.72 -0.40 -14.36
C GLN A 28 0.49 -1.72 -15.09
N ALA A 29 0.78 -2.86 -14.48
CA ALA A 29 0.45 -4.17 -15.05
C ALA A 29 -1.05 -4.32 -15.34
N ILE A 30 -1.95 -3.86 -14.44
CA ILE A 30 -3.39 -3.87 -14.71
C ILE A 30 -3.75 -2.93 -15.86
N HIS A 31 -3.15 -1.73 -15.91
CA HIS A 31 -3.32 -0.82 -17.04
C HIS A 31 -2.93 -1.52 -18.34
N ASP A 32 -1.74 -2.11 -18.39
CA ASP A 32 -1.18 -2.62 -19.63
C ASP A 32 -1.95 -3.85 -20.14
N ILE A 33 -2.41 -4.73 -19.24
CA ILE A 33 -3.32 -5.83 -19.61
C ILE A 33 -4.62 -5.30 -20.23
N LEU A 34 -5.18 -4.21 -19.69
CA LEU A 34 -6.44 -3.65 -20.16
C LEU A 34 -6.31 -2.82 -21.45
N TYR A 35 -5.19 -2.13 -21.65
CA TYR A 35 -5.00 -1.16 -22.74
C TYR A 35 -4.09 -1.68 -23.86
N HIS A 36 -2.97 -2.32 -23.53
CA HIS A 36 -2.01 -2.88 -24.50
C HIS A 36 -2.29 -4.36 -24.82
N GLN A 37 -3.00 -5.07 -23.94
CA GLN A 37 -3.45 -6.45 -24.17
C GLN A 37 -2.28 -7.39 -24.51
N THR A 38 -2.19 -7.90 -25.73
CA THR A 38 -1.12 -8.83 -26.15
C THR A 38 0.16 -8.13 -26.59
N ASP A 39 0.17 -6.80 -26.68
CA ASP A 39 1.36 -6.04 -27.06
C ASP A 39 2.29 -5.85 -25.85
N ILE A 40 3.06 -6.89 -25.55
CA ILE A 40 3.91 -6.95 -24.34
C ILE A 40 5.04 -5.92 -24.40
N GLN A 41 5.48 -5.51 -25.59
CA GLN A 41 6.59 -4.57 -25.75
C GLN A 41 6.27 -3.18 -25.19
N GLU A 42 4.99 -2.84 -25.12
CA GLU A 42 4.50 -1.56 -24.58
C GLU A 42 4.30 -1.58 -23.05
N TYR A 43 4.55 -2.71 -22.38
CA TYR A 43 4.30 -2.82 -20.95
C TYR A 43 5.36 -2.09 -20.11
N ASP A 44 4.91 -1.39 -19.06
CA ASP A 44 5.74 -0.53 -18.20
C ASP A 44 6.85 -1.32 -17.50
N HIS A 45 6.67 -2.60 -17.19
CA HIS A 45 7.66 -3.40 -16.48
C HIS A 45 8.88 -3.77 -17.33
N LEU A 46 8.80 -3.69 -18.66
CA LEU A 46 9.98 -3.88 -19.51
C LEU A 46 10.87 -2.63 -19.52
N GLU A 47 10.24 -1.46 -19.47
CA GLU A 47 10.95 -0.17 -19.39
C GLU A 47 11.43 0.12 -17.95
N PHE A 48 10.61 -0.23 -16.96
CA PHE A 48 10.85 0.01 -15.53
C PHE A 48 10.63 -1.28 -14.71
N PRO A 49 11.54 -2.26 -14.78
CA PRO A 49 11.38 -3.58 -14.15
C PRO A 49 11.41 -3.56 -12.62
N GLY A 50 11.85 -2.46 -12.02
CA GLY A 50 12.11 -2.39 -10.58
C GLY A 50 13.26 -3.31 -10.14
N VAL A 51 13.45 -3.45 -8.83
CA VAL A 51 14.61 -4.20 -8.28
C VAL A 51 14.40 -5.71 -8.29
N VAL A 52 13.15 -6.17 -8.14
CA VAL A 52 12.80 -7.59 -8.09
C VAL A 52 11.48 -7.82 -8.81
N PRO A 53 11.35 -8.89 -9.63
CA PRO A 53 10.12 -9.16 -10.34
C PRO A 53 8.97 -9.45 -9.37
N ARG A 54 7.76 -9.16 -9.86
CA ARG A 54 6.51 -9.38 -9.18
C ARG A 54 5.58 -10.17 -10.10
N THR A 55 4.63 -10.90 -9.52
CA THR A 55 3.72 -11.74 -10.28
C THR A 55 2.62 -10.93 -10.99
N PHE A 56 2.32 -11.30 -12.23
CA PHE A 56 1.19 -10.82 -13.03
C PHE A 56 -0.13 -11.50 -12.70
N LEU A 57 -0.14 -12.60 -11.93
CA LEU A 57 -1.38 -13.32 -11.60
C LEU A 57 -2.40 -12.45 -10.86
N GLY A 58 -1.94 -11.62 -9.92
CA GLY A 58 -2.81 -10.65 -9.24
C GLY A 58 -3.40 -9.61 -10.20
N PRO A 59 -2.55 -8.84 -10.91
CA PRO A 59 -2.98 -7.94 -11.97
C PRO A 59 -3.94 -8.55 -12.99
N LEU A 60 -3.70 -9.79 -13.45
CA LEU A 60 -4.55 -10.49 -14.41
C LEU A 60 -5.97 -10.71 -13.86
N VAL A 61 -6.10 -11.23 -12.64
CA VAL A 61 -7.41 -11.48 -12.02
C VAL A 61 -8.19 -10.17 -11.85
N VAL A 62 -7.53 -9.10 -11.40
CA VAL A 62 -8.17 -7.78 -11.25
C VAL A 62 -8.60 -7.24 -12.62
N SER A 63 -7.74 -7.38 -13.64
CA SER A 63 -8.02 -6.92 -15.00
C SER A 63 -9.22 -7.64 -15.60
N VAL A 64 -9.31 -8.97 -15.46
CA VAL A 64 -10.45 -9.75 -15.97
C VAL A 64 -11.77 -9.30 -15.35
N ILE A 65 -11.79 -8.98 -14.05
CA ILE A 65 -13.00 -8.50 -13.37
C ILE A 65 -13.33 -7.06 -13.78
N ALA A 66 -12.33 -6.20 -13.97
CA ALA A 66 -12.52 -4.80 -14.33
C ALA A 66 -12.84 -4.60 -15.83
N ALA A 67 -12.38 -5.50 -16.70
CA ALA A 67 -12.45 -5.41 -18.15
C ALA A 67 -13.85 -5.05 -18.71
N PRO A 68 -14.96 -5.72 -18.33
CA PRO A 68 -16.27 -5.36 -18.88
C PRO A 68 -16.68 -3.93 -18.50
N PHE A 69 -16.37 -3.47 -17.29
CA PHE A 69 -16.71 -2.13 -16.84
C PHE A 69 -15.83 -1.07 -17.51
N VAL A 70 -14.54 -1.36 -17.69
CA VAL A 70 -13.61 -0.49 -18.42
C VAL A 70 -13.99 -0.41 -19.90
N ALA A 71 -14.40 -1.51 -20.52
CA ALA A 71 -14.90 -1.52 -21.89
C ALA A 71 -16.15 -0.63 -22.05
N VAL A 72 -17.13 -0.76 -21.16
CA VAL A 72 -18.31 0.13 -21.13
C VAL A 72 -17.90 1.58 -20.92
N SER A 73 -16.97 1.84 -20.00
CA SER A 73 -16.46 3.19 -19.74
C SER A 73 -15.84 3.83 -20.98
N ARG A 74 -15.10 3.06 -21.78
CA ARG A 74 -14.49 3.53 -23.03
C ARG A 74 -15.53 3.78 -24.12
N VAL A 75 -16.53 2.89 -24.26
CA VAL A 75 -17.62 3.07 -25.23
C VAL A 75 -18.45 4.32 -24.92
N LEU A 76 -18.62 4.65 -23.64
CA LEU A 76 -19.29 5.86 -23.19
C LEU A 76 -18.37 7.11 -23.20
N GLU A 77 -17.16 6.99 -23.73
CA GLU A 77 -16.16 8.08 -23.82
C GLU A 77 -15.84 8.75 -22.47
N PHE A 78 -15.96 8.00 -21.37
CA PHE A 78 -15.53 8.51 -20.08
C PHE A 78 -14.01 8.68 -20.03
N PRO A 79 -13.50 9.71 -19.32
CA PRO A 79 -12.08 9.91 -19.11
C PRO A 79 -11.35 8.68 -18.56
N LYS A 80 -10.08 8.51 -18.96
CA LYS A 80 -9.30 7.30 -18.68
C LYS A 80 -9.07 7.05 -17.19
N ASP A 81 -9.00 8.12 -16.39
CA ASP A 81 -8.90 8.06 -14.93
C ASP A 81 -10.09 7.36 -14.28
N VAL A 82 -11.28 7.32 -14.89
CA VAL A 82 -12.42 6.50 -14.40
C VAL A 82 -12.01 5.02 -14.31
N SER A 83 -11.15 4.54 -15.21
CA SER A 83 -10.66 3.16 -15.18
C SER A 83 -9.79 2.86 -13.96
N LEU A 84 -9.09 3.86 -13.40
CA LEU A 84 -8.39 3.72 -12.11
C LEU A 84 -9.38 3.40 -10.99
N TYR A 85 -10.51 4.12 -10.93
CA TYR A 85 -11.55 3.86 -9.92
C TYR A 85 -12.17 2.47 -10.10
N LEU A 86 -12.45 2.05 -11.34
CA LEU A 86 -13.04 0.75 -11.64
C LEU A 86 -12.11 -0.41 -11.24
N VAL A 87 -10.82 -0.30 -11.58
CA VAL A 87 -9.81 -1.30 -11.21
C VAL A 87 -9.64 -1.40 -9.70
N ARG A 88 -9.56 -0.26 -9.01
CA ARG A 88 -9.47 -0.22 -7.54
C ARG A 88 -10.75 -0.73 -6.87
N PHE A 89 -11.91 -0.49 -7.46
CA PHE A 89 -13.17 -1.06 -7.00
C PHE A 89 -13.19 -2.58 -7.16
N ALA A 90 -12.74 -3.11 -8.30
CA ALA A 90 -12.63 -4.55 -8.54
C ALA A 90 -11.71 -5.24 -7.51
N LEU A 91 -10.52 -4.67 -7.26
CA LEU A 91 -9.62 -5.15 -6.21
C LEU A 91 -10.27 -5.06 -4.82
N GLY A 92 -10.94 -3.95 -4.53
CA GLY A 92 -11.62 -3.77 -3.26
C GLY A 92 -12.74 -4.81 -3.04
N ALA A 93 -13.51 -5.11 -4.08
CA ALA A 93 -14.55 -6.14 -4.05
C ALA A 93 -13.96 -7.55 -3.85
N LEU A 94 -12.82 -7.85 -4.49
CA LEU A 94 -12.08 -9.11 -4.29
C LEU A 94 -11.65 -9.32 -2.84
N VAL A 95 -11.22 -8.26 -2.15
CA VAL A 95 -10.86 -8.31 -0.73
C VAL A 95 -12.10 -8.37 0.17
N LEU A 96 -13.13 -7.57 -0.11
CA LEU A 96 -14.36 -7.54 0.69
C LEU A 96 -15.12 -8.86 0.67
N TRP A 97 -15.10 -9.59 -0.45
CA TRP A 97 -15.82 -10.85 -0.58
C TRP A 97 -15.45 -11.90 0.50
N PRO A 98 -14.16 -12.25 0.71
CA PRO A 98 -13.77 -13.12 1.79
C PRO A 98 -13.93 -12.48 3.18
N VAL A 99 -13.84 -11.15 3.34
CA VAL A 99 -14.20 -10.49 4.62
C VAL A 99 -15.65 -10.75 5.00
N LEU A 100 -16.60 -10.61 4.06
CA LEU A 100 -18.01 -10.88 4.29
C LEU A 100 -18.28 -12.37 4.59
N LYS A 101 -17.56 -13.29 3.91
CA LYS A 101 -17.62 -14.72 4.25
C LYS A 101 -17.05 -15.01 5.63
N LEU A 102 -15.94 -14.38 6.00
CA LEU A 102 -15.33 -14.49 7.32
C LEU A 102 -16.29 -13.98 8.40
N GLN A 103 -16.95 -12.84 8.18
CA GLN A 103 -17.98 -12.29 9.07
C GLN A 103 -19.15 -13.27 9.31
N LYS A 104 -19.64 -13.93 8.25
CA LYS A 104 -20.64 -15.00 8.37
C LYS A 104 -20.11 -16.22 9.13
N ARG A 105 -18.82 -16.57 8.96
CA ARG A 105 -18.18 -17.67 9.70
C ARG A 105 -18.05 -17.35 11.18
N ILE A 106 -17.64 -16.13 11.52
CA ILE A 106 -17.58 -15.61 12.91
C ILE A 106 -18.96 -15.69 13.56
N LYS A 107 -20.03 -15.33 12.83
CA LYS A 107 -21.41 -15.44 13.34
C LYS A 107 -21.75 -16.88 13.77
N GLY A 108 -21.33 -17.87 12.98
CA GLY A 108 -21.56 -19.28 13.27
C GLY A 108 -20.70 -19.83 14.41
N THR A 109 -19.49 -19.32 14.63
CA THR A 109 -18.54 -19.85 15.63
C THR A 109 -18.56 -19.11 16.97
N LEU A 110 -18.66 -17.78 16.94
CA LEU A 110 -18.56 -16.88 18.10
C LEU A 110 -19.85 -16.09 18.37
N GLY A 111 -20.90 -16.31 17.58
CA GLY A 111 -22.22 -15.70 17.77
C GLY A 111 -22.44 -14.40 17.00
N LYS A 112 -23.72 -13.99 16.93
CA LYS A 112 -24.15 -12.80 16.16
C LYS A 112 -23.54 -11.50 16.69
N GLY A 113 -23.50 -11.32 18.02
CA GLY A 113 -22.93 -10.10 18.62
C GLY A 113 -21.48 -9.87 18.20
N THR A 114 -20.62 -10.87 18.33
CA THR A 114 -19.22 -10.82 17.89
C THR A 114 -19.09 -10.51 16.40
N SER A 115 -19.96 -11.08 15.56
CA SER A 115 -19.96 -10.82 14.11
C SER A 115 -20.33 -9.37 13.78
N ASP A 116 -21.35 -8.82 14.44
CA ASP A 116 -21.77 -7.44 14.24
C ASP A 116 -20.68 -6.45 14.73
N TRP A 117 -20.08 -6.73 15.89
CA TRP A 117 -18.96 -5.92 16.42
C TRP A 117 -17.69 -6.02 15.57
N PHE A 118 -17.41 -7.17 14.94
CA PHE A 118 -16.29 -7.32 14.02
C PHE A 118 -16.41 -6.35 12.84
N VAL A 119 -17.62 -6.19 12.29
CA VAL A 119 -17.89 -5.20 11.25
C VAL A 119 -17.65 -3.79 11.78
N LEU A 120 -18.25 -3.43 12.92
CA LEU A 120 -18.14 -2.09 13.51
C LEU A 120 -16.69 -1.69 13.80
N VAL A 121 -15.92 -2.60 14.40
CA VAL A 121 -14.49 -2.39 14.69
C VAL A 121 -13.72 -2.20 13.39
N THR A 122 -13.92 -3.07 12.39
CA THR A 122 -13.21 -3.00 11.11
C THR A 122 -13.52 -1.71 10.36
N VAL A 123 -14.78 -1.25 10.32
CA VAL A 123 -15.13 0.00 9.63
C VAL A 123 -14.68 1.25 10.38
N SER A 124 -14.45 1.15 11.69
CA SER A 124 -13.92 2.26 12.48
C SER A 124 -12.42 2.49 12.27
N GLN A 125 -11.68 1.50 11.76
CA GLN A 125 -10.22 1.52 11.64
C GLN A 125 -9.76 1.99 10.25
N PHE A 126 -8.74 2.85 10.23
CA PHE A 126 -8.17 3.42 9.02
C PHE A 126 -7.44 2.41 8.14
N HIS A 127 -6.41 1.74 8.69
CA HIS A 127 -5.40 1.05 7.87
C HIS A 127 -5.99 -0.08 7.03
N PHE A 128 -6.77 -0.99 7.63
CA PHE A 128 -7.36 -2.10 6.87
C PHE A 128 -8.24 -1.58 5.72
N LEU A 129 -9.08 -0.57 5.99
CA LEU A 129 -9.96 -0.05 4.95
C LEU A 129 -9.22 0.75 3.87
N PHE A 130 -8.20 1.51 4.27
CA PHE A 130 -7.38 2.31 3.36
C PHE A 130 -6.60 1.44 2.36
N TYR A 131 -6.06 0.30 2.81
CA TYR A 131 -5.28 -0.59 1.95
C TYR A 131 -6.11 -1.53 1.07
N LEU A 132 -7.38 -1.78 1.41
CA LEU A 132 -8.20 -2.84 0.81
C LEU A 132 -8.34 -2.72 -0.73
N SER A 133 -8.29 -1.51 -1.27
CA SER A 133 -8.48 -1.19 -2.70
C SER A 133 -7.21 -0.72 -3.38
N ARG A 134 -6.07 -0.75 -2.68
CA ARG A 134 -4.77 -0.31 -3.19
C ARG A 134 -4.02 -1.50 -3.78
N PRO A 135 -3.45 -1.39 -4.99
CA PRO A 135 -2.79 -2.52 -5.67
C PRO A 135 -1.40 -2.81 -5.11
N LEU A 136 -1.30 -2.99 -3.79
CA LEU A 136 -0.09 -3.46 -3.13
C LEU A 136 0.05 -4.97 -3.35
N PRO A 137 1.29 -5.50 -3.44
CA PRO A 137 1.53 -6.94 -3.40
C PRO A 137 0.83 -7.60 -2.21
N ASN A 138 0.79 -6.90 -1.07
CA ASN A 138 0.14 -7.38 0.14
C ASN A 138 -1.37 -7.53 -0.02
N THR A 139 -2.01 -6.55 -0.67
CA THR A 139 -3.44 -6.56 -0.96
C THR A 139 -3.78 -7.59 -2.02
N MET A 140 -2.91 -7.87 -2.99
CA MET A 140 -3.12 -8.96 -3.96
C MET A 140 -3.15 -10.34 -3.29
N ALA A 141 -2.33 -10.56 -2.25
CA ALA A 141 -2.34 -11.80 -1.47
C ALA A 141 -3.52 -11.90 -0.49
N LEU A 142 -4.04 -10.75 -0.02
CA LEU A 142 -5.00 -10.66 1.09
C LEU A 142 -6.31 -11.46 0.86
N PRO A 143 -6.94 -11.49 -0.33
CA PRO A 143 -8.12 -12.31 -0.58
C PRO A 143 -7.89 -13.79 -0.26
N LEU A 144 -6.75 -14.36 -0.68
CA LEU A 144 -6.40 -15.75 -0.44
C LEU A 144 -6.15 -16.03 1.04
N VAL A 145 -5.48 -15.11 1.75
CA VAL A 145 -5.27 -15.20 3.21
C VAL A 145 -6.61 -15.16 3.96
N LEU A 146 -7.52 -14.27 3.60
CA LEU A 146 -8.85 -14.18 4.21
C LEU A 146 -9.71 -15.42 3.90
N PHE A 147 -9.61 -15.96 2.69
CA PHE A 147 -10.23 -17.26 2.36
C PHE A 147 -9.62 -18.39 3.17
N ALA A 148 -8.30 -18.40 3.38
CA ALA A 148 -7.64 -19.36 4.24
C ALA A 148 -8.21 -19.29 5.67
N TYR A 149 -8.38 -18.09 6.25
CA TYR A 149 -9.02 -17.94 7.56
C TYR A 149 -10.47 -18.43 7.57
N TYR A 150 -11.24 -18.11 6.52
CA TYR A 150 -12.61 -18.58 6.38
C TYR A 150 -12.71 -20.12 6.34
N TYR A 151 -11.85 -20.78 5.57
CA TYR A 151 -11.83 -22.24 5.46
C TYR A 151 -11.26 -22.91 6.71
N TRP A 152 -10.25 -22.31 7.34
CA TRP A 152 -9.69 -22.77 8.60
C TRP A 152 -10.73 -22.78 9.73
N LEU A 153 -11.41 -21.65 9.94
CA LEU A 153 -12.51 -21.55 10.91
C LEU A 153 -13.69 -22.45 10.56
N GLY A 154 -13.86 -22.79 9.28
CA GLY A 154 -14.85 -23.75 8.79
C GLY A 154 -14.39 -25.22 8.81
N GLN A 155 -13.19 -25.52 9.31
CA GLN A 155 -12.59 -26.86 9.33
C GLN A 155 -12.51 -27.54 7.94
N GLN A 156 -12.41 -26.72 6.88
CA GLN A 156 -12.23 -27.17 5.50
C GLN A 156 -10.74 -27.18 5.14
N HIS A 157 -9.99 -28.11 5.75
CA HIS A 157 -8.52 -28.13 5.69
C HIS A 157 -7.95 -28.19 4.26
N GLY A 158 -8.59 -28.92 3.35
CA GLY A 158 -8.10 -29.01 1.95
C GLY A 158 -8.10 -27.67 1.23
N LYS A 159 -9.19 -26.90 1.36
CA LYS A 159 -9.28 -25.55 0.77
C LYS A 159 -8.40 -24.54 1.51
N PHE A 160 -8.24 -24.68 2.82
CA PHE A 160 -7.29 -23.89 3.60
C PHE A 160 -5.85 -24.07 3.09
N ILE A 161 -5.40 -25.32 2.90
CA ILE A 161 -4.07 -25.63 2.36
C ILE A 161 -3.92 -25.08 0.94
N ALA A 162 -4.91 -25.26 0.06
CA ALA A 162 -4.86 -24.75 -1.30
C ALA A 162 -4.74 -23.21 -1.34
N CYS A 163 -5.57 -22.48 -0.58
CA CYS A 163 -5.48 -21.01 -0.51
C CYS A 163 -4.15 -20.55 0.08
N SER A 164 -3.61 -21.29 1.07
CA SER A 164 -2.33 -20.98 1.69
C SER A 164 -1.17 -21.19 0.72
N ALA A 165 -1.16 -22.30 -0.01
CA ALA A 165 -0.16 -22.59 -1.03
C ALA A 165 -0.17 -21.51 -2.13
N ALA A 166 -1.35 -21.12 -2.61
CA ALA A 166 -1.48 -20.03 -3.58
C ALA A 166 -0.94 -18.70 -3.03
N ALA A 167 -1.32 -18.31 -1.80
CA ALA A 167 -0.85 -17.06 -1.21
C ALA A 167 0.67 -17.01 -1.03
N ILE A 168 1.27 -18.13 -0.62
CA ILE A 168 2.71 -18.26 -0.35
C ILE A 168 3.53 -18.30 -1.64
N LEU A 169 3.16 -19.17 -2.59
CA LEU A 169 3.99 -19.47 -3.76
C LEU A 169 3.86 -18.44 -4.87
N ILE A 170 2.66 -17.87 -5.04
CA ILE A 170 2.40 -16.90 -6.10
C ILE A 170 2.76 -15.49 -5.65
N PHE A 171 2.33 -15.11 -4.44
CA PHE A 171 2.34 -13.71 -4.04
C PHE A 171 3.45 -13.36 -3.06
N ARG A 172 3.51 -14.06 -1.91
CA ARG A 172 4.27 -13.61 -0.74
C ARG A 172 4.73 -14.77 0.15
N GLY A 173 6.00 -15.11 0.06
CA GLY A 173 6.62 -16.24 0.72
C GLY A 173 6.64 -16.12 2.24
N GLU A 174 6.66 -14.91 2.80
CA GLU A 174 6.65 -14.72 4.26
C GLU A 174 5.35 -15.18 4.92
N LEU A 175 4.27 -15.30 4.15
CA LEU A 175 3.00 -15.84 4.65
C LEU A 175 3.15 -17.30 5.10
N ALA A 176 4.22 -17.99 4.68
CA ALA A 176 4.58 -19.31 5.19
C ALA A 176 4.73 -19.31 6.71
N ILE A 177 5.18 -18.20 7.32
CA ILE A 177 5.28 -18.07 8.77
C ILE A 177 3.87 -18.08 9.38
N LEU A 178 2.99 -17.15 8.97
CA LEU A 178 1.65 -17.03 9.56
C LEU A 178 0.76 -18.24 9.29
N LEU A 179 0.63 -18.64 8.03
CA LEU A 179 -0.23 -19.75 7.62
C LEU A 179 0.37 -21.10 8.02
N GLY A 180 1.69 -21.21 8.07
CA GLY A 180 2.40 -22.37 8.60
C GLY A 180 2.19 -22.54 10.11
N LEU A 181 2.20 -21.45 10.90
CA LEU A 181 1.86 -21.50 12.33
C LEU A 181 0.42 -21.96 12.56
N ILE A 182 -0.53 -21.51 11.74
CA ILE A 182 -1.93 -21.97 11.80
C ILE A 182 -2.02 -23.46 11.45
N LEU A 183 -1.36 -23.90 10.37
CA LEU A 183 -1.31 -25.30 9.96
C LEU A 183 -0.68 -26.18 11.05
N LEU A 184 0.40 -25.71 11.66
CA LEU A 184 1.06 -26.40 12.78
C LEU A 184 0.10 -26.56 13.97
N GLY A 185 -0.68 -25.53 14.30
CA GLY A 185 -1.73 -25.63 15.32
C GLY A 185 -2.76 -26.72 15.02
N GLU A 186 -3.20 -26.85 13.76
CA GLU A 186 -4.14 -27.91 13.35
C GLU A 186 -3.52 -29.32 13.39
N LEU A 187 -2.22 -29.44 13.11
CA LEU A 187 -1.47 -30.69 13.26
C LEU A 187 -1.28 -31.08 14.74
N LEU A 188 -0.87 -30.12 15.58
CA LEU A 188 -0.66 -30.33 17.02
C LEU A 188 -1.96 -30.71 17.75
N THR A 189 -3.08 -30.11 17.34
CA THR A 189 -4.42 -30.45 17.85
C THR A 189 -4.99 -31.74 17.25
N ARG A 190 -4.24 -32.43 16.37
CA ARG A 190 -4.62 -33.66 15.66
C ARG A 190 -5.92 -33.56 14.86
N ARG A 191 -6.35 -32.34 14.50
CA ARG A 191 -7.51 -32.08 13.63
C ARG A 191 -7.19 -32.42 12.17
N LEU A 192 -5.91 -32.32 11.82
CA LEU A 192 -5.38 -32.66 10.52
C LEU A 192 -4.20 -33.64 10.68
N SER A 193 -4.13 -34.68 9.84
CA SER A 193 -2.97 -35.60 9.85
C SER A 193 -1.86 -35.09 8.93
N LEU A 194 -0.62 -35.38 9.30
CA LEU A 194 0.55 -35.03 8.49
C LEU A 194 0.47 -35.65 7.08
N SER A 195 0.07 -36.92 6.99
CA SER A 195 -0.10 -37.62 5.71
C SER A 195 -1.09 -36.90 4.79
N LYS A 196 -2.30 -36.60 5.29
CA LYS A 196 -3.32 -35.86 4.52
C LYS A 196 -2.82 -34.48 4.12
N THR A 197 -2.06 -33.81 4.99
CA THR A 197 -1.46 -32.51 4.68
C THR A 197 -0.53 -32.60 3.49
N VAL A 198 0.41 -33.56 3.49
CA VAL A 198 1.36 -33.75 2.38
C VAL A 198 0.64 -34.11 1.09
N PHE A 199 -0.32 -35.04 1.14
CA PHE A 199 -1.10 -35.46 -0.04
C PHE A 199 -1.90 -34.31 -0.68
N ILE A 200 -2.27 -33.28 0.08
CA ILE A 200 -2.99 -32.11 -0.43
C ILE A 200 -2.01 -30.99 -0.81
N ALA A 201 -1.04 -30.70 0.05
CA ALA A 201 -0.12 -29.59 -0.10
C ALA A 201 0.81 -29.75 -1.31
N VAL A 202 1.32 -30.96 -1.57
CA VAL A 202 2.26 -31.18 -2.67
C VAL A 202 1.60 -30.96 -4.04
N PRO A 203 0.44 -31.55 -4.37
CA PRO A 203 -0.22 -31.29 -5.66
C PRO A 203 -0.59 -29.82 -5.86
N PHE A 204 -1.17 -29.16 -4.84
CA PHE A 204 -1.50 -27.74 -4.95
C PHE A 204 -0.23 -26.87 -5.05
N GLY A 205 0.83 -27.23 -4.33
CA GLY A 205 2.11 -26.54 -4.40
C GLY A 205 2.71 -26.60 -5.80
N LEU A 206 2.77 -27.78 -6.40
CA LEU A 206 3.24 -27.97 -7.78
C LEU A 206 2.35 -27.23 -8.78
N LEU A 207 1.02 -27.29 -8.61
CA LEU A 207 0.07 -26.58 -9.47
C LEU A 207 0.29 -25.06 -9.46
N PHE A 208 0.38 -24.46 -8.27
CA PHE A 208 0.54 -23.01 -8.15
C PHE A 208 1.95 -22.54 -8.53
N LEU A 209 2.98 -23.34 -8.25
CA LEU A 209 4.33 -23.08 -8.72
C LEU A 209 4.39 -23.12 -10.26
N PHE A 210 3.80 -24.14 -10.88
CA PHE A 210 3.69 -24.20 -12.34
C PHE A 210 2.93 -22.99 -12.89
N LEU A 211 1.81 -22.60 -12.26
CA LEU A 211 0.99 -21.48 -12.69
C LEU A 211 1.76 -20.15 -12.66
N THR A 212 2.45 -19.82 -11.56
CA THR A 212 3.26 -18.58 -11.47
C THR A 212 4.40 -18.63 -12.46
N VAL A 213 5.17 -19.72 -12.53
CA VAL A 213 6.28 -19.82 -13.49
C VAL A 213 5.79 -19.67 -14.92
N PHE A 214 4.69 -20.33 -15.30
CA PHE A 214 4.15 -20.26 -16.66
C PHE A 214 3.69 -18.84 -17.02
N VAL A 215 2.83 -18.24 -16.19
CA VAL A 215 2.25 -16.91 -16.47
C VAL A 215 3.32 -15.83 -16.38
N ASP A 216 4.14 -15.85 -15.34
CA ASP A 216 5.11 -14.79 -15.12
C ASP A 216 6.26 -14.86 -16.12
N SER A 217 6.69 -16.06 -16.52
CA SER A 217 7.73 -16.17 -17.56
C SER A 217 7.27 -15.64 -18.91
N PHE A 218 5.97 -15.73 -19.21
CA PHE A 218 5.38 -15.12 -20.40
C PHE A 218 5.45 -13.59 -20.34
N PHE A 219 4.99 -12.96 -19.26
CA PHE A 219 5.02 -11.49 -19.18
C PHE A 219 6.44 -10.92 -19.04
N TRP A 220 7.33 -11.60 -18.31
CA TRP A 220 8.70 -11.17 -18.10
C TRP A 220 9.67 -11.57 -19.22
N GLN A 221 9.19 -12.30 -20.24
CA GLN A 221 9.98 -12.73 -21.40
C GLN A 221 11.25 -13.54 -21.03
N ARG A 222 11.26 -14.16 -19.85
CA ARG A 222 12.34 -15.05 -19.37
C ARG A 222 11.79 -16.04 -18.36
N LEU A 223 12.37 -17.25 -18.30
CA LEU A 223 11.98 -18.25 -17.30
C LEU A 223 12.29 -17.75 -15.89
N LEU A 224 11.27 -17.58 -15.05
CA LEU A 224 11.45 -17.13 -13.67
C LEU A 224 10.32 -17.55 -12.74
N TRP A 225 10.62 -17.59 -11.44
CA TRP A 225 9.64 -17.64 -10.37
C TRP A 225 9.77 -16.34 -9.56
N PRO A 226 8.79 -15.40 -9.61
CA PRO A 226 8.99 -14.07 -9.04
C PRO A 226 9.29 -14.13 -7.54
N GLU A 227 8.50 -14.90 -6.80
CA GLU A 227 8.69 -15.03 -5.35
C GLU A 227 9.99 -15.76 -4.99
N GLY A 228 10.44 -16.70 -5.84
CA GLY A 228 11.75 -17.33 -5.69
C GLY A 228 12.90 -16.33 -5.74
N GLU A 229 12.86 -15.39 -6.69
CA GLU A 229 13.86 -14.31 -6.78
C GLU A 229 13.76 -13.32 -5.61
N VAL A 230 12.55 -13.00 -5.13
CA VAL A 230 12.33 -12.18 -3.92
C VAL A 230 12.94 -12.84 -2.70
N LEU A 231 12.74 -14.15 -2.52
CA LEU A 231 13.32 -14.91 -1.41
C LEU A 231 14.85 -14.95 -1.53
N TRP A 232 15.39 -15.19 -2.72
CA TRP A 232 16.83 -15.15 -2.95
C TRP A 232 17.43 -13.79 -2.60
N TYR A 233 16.85 -12.70 -3.12
CA TYR A 233 17.32 -11.35 -2.89
C TYR A 233 17.30 -10.96 -1.40
N ASN A 234 16.23 -11.28 -0.68
CA ASN A 234 16.08 -10.84 0.71
C ASN A 234 16.76 -11.76 1.72
N VAL A 235 16.68 -13.08 1.53
CA VAL A 235 17.17 -14.07 2.49
C VAL A 235 18.63 -14.42 2.23
N VAL A 236 19.02 -14.60 0.96
CA VAL A 236 20.38 -15.06 0.60
C VAL A 236 21.33 -13.87 0.44
N LEU A 237 20.91 -12.82 -0.29
CA LEU A 237 21.76 -11.63 -0.46
C LEU A 237 21.68 -10.65 0.72
N ASN A 238 20.77 -10.88 1.67
CA ASN A 238 20.54 -10.06 2.86
C ASN A 238 20.32 -8.56 2.55
N LYS A 239 19.69 -8.27 1.41
CA LYS A 239 19.48 -6.90 0.90
C LYS A 239 18.25 -6.19 1.47
N SER A 240 17.60 -6.79 2.46
CA SER A 240 16.42 -6.23 3.09
C SER A 240 16.69 -4.91 3.83
N GLY A 241 17.93 -4.62 4.24
CA GLY A 241 18.31 -3.37 4.92
C GLY A 241 18.48 -2.16 4.00
N ASP A 242 18.60 -2.36 2.68
CA ASP A 242 18.86 -1.28 1.71
C ASP A 242 17.68 -0.30 1.58
N TRP A 243 16.51 -0.66 2.12
CA TRP A 243 15.27 0.13 2.11
C TRP A 243 14.99 0.82 3.45
N GLY A 244 16.03 1.00 4.28
CA GLY A 244 15.93 1.56 5.63
C GLY A 244 15.64 0.50 6.68
N THR A 245 16.00 0.81 7.93
CA THR A 245 15.89 -0.13 9.05
C THR A 245 15.06 0.45 10.20
N SER A 246 14.43 -0.43 10.96
CA SER A 246 13.66 -0.05 12.14
C SER A 246 13.95 -0.99 13.31
N PRO A 247 13.86 -0.52 14.57
CA PRO A 247 14.11 -1.35 15.75
C PRO A 247 13.28 -2.64 15.77
N PHE A 248 13.78 -3.68 16.45
CA PHE A 248 13.13 -4.99 16.54
C PHE A 248 11.65 -4.87 16.95
N LEU A 249 11.36 -4.16 18.04
CA LEU A 249 9.99 -4.04 18.57
C LEU A 249 9.08 -3.04 17.83
N TRP A 250 9.52 -2.47 16.69
CA TRP A 250 8.77 -1.43 15.97
C TRP A 250 7.34 -1.83 15.63
N TYR A 251 7.11 -3.10 15.27
CA TYR A 251 5.75 -3.57 15.02
C TYR A 251 4.84 -3.46 16.25
N PHE A 252 5.37 -3.71 17.46
CA PHE A 252 4.60 -3.73 18.69
C PHE A 252 4.32 -2.33 19.24
N TYR A 253 5.31 -1.42 19.24
CA TYR A 253 5.10 -0.07 19.78
C TYR A 253 4.59 0.94 18.74
N SER A 254 4.70 0.66 17.43
CA SER A 254 4.32 1.60 16.37
C SER A 254 3.28 1.05 15.39
N ALA A 255 3.52 -0.12 14.77
CA ALA A 255 2.64 -0.58 13.70
C ALA A 255 1.26 -1.07 14.20
N ILE A 256 1.23 -1.98 15.18
CA ILE A 256 -0.01 -2.52 15.75
C ILE A 256 -0.85 -1.41 16.41
N PRO A 257 -0.28 -0.50 17.23
CA PRO A 257 -1.04 0.61 17.81
C PRO A 257 -1.66 1.53 16.74
N ARG A 258 -0.92 1.86 15.67
CA ARG A 258 -1.47 2.65 14.56
C ARG A 258 -2.55 1.88 13.78
N ALA A 259 -2.34 0.60 13.53
CA ALA A 259 -3.28 -0.24 12.78
C ALA A 259 -4.61 -0.43 13.54
N MET A 260 -4.55 -0.72 14.84
CA MET A 260 -5.71 -1.02 15.66
C MET A 260 -6.37 0.22 16.28
N GLY A 261 -5.63 1.32 16.43
CA GLY A 261 -6.09 2.52 17.13
C GLY A 261 -6.47 2.21 18.58
N THR A 262 -7.56 2.79 19.05
CA THR A 262 -8.05 2.59 20.43
C THR A 262 -8.59 1.17 20.67
N SER A 263 -8.87 0.40 19.61
CA SER A 263 -9.28 -1.02 19.72
C SER A 263 -8.22 -1.90 20.38
N LEU A 264 -6.95 -1.50 20.33
CA LEU A 264 -5.85 -2.27 20.94
C LEU A 264 -6.08 -2.49 22.44
N ALA A 265 -6.65 -1.51 23.15
CA ALA A 265 -6.92 -1.61 24.58
C ALA A 265 -7.92 -2.73 24.94
N LEU A 266 -8.79 -3.11 23.99
CA LEU A 266 -9.81 -4.14 24.16
C LEU A 266 -9.32 -5.53 23.73
N LEU A 267 -8.18 -5.63 23.06
CA LEU A 267 -7.58 -6.91 22.65
C LEU A 267 -7.33 -7.86 23.83
N PRO A 268 -6.62 -7.47 24.91
CA PRO A 268 -6.39 -8.37 26.05
C PRO A 268 -7.70 -8.73 26.78
N VAL A 269 -8.67 -7.80 26.81
CA VAL A 269 -10.00 -8.02 27.39
C VAL A 269 -10.75 -9.12 26.64
N GLY A 270 -10.65 -9.12 25.30
CA GLY A 270 -11.23 -10.15 24.44
C GLY A 270 -10.60 -11.52 24.68
N MET A 271 -9.27 -11.57 24.76
CA MET A 271 -8.54 -12.81 25.07
C MET A 271 -8.87 -13.35 26.46
N PHE A 272 -9.10 -12.47 27.44
CA PHE A 272 -9.49 -12.87 28.79
C PHE A 272 -10.91 -13.46 28.84
N PHE A 273 -11.88 -12.80 28.21
CA PHE A 273 -13.28 -13.23 28.27
C PHE A 273 -13.63 -14.37 27.31
N GLU A 274 -12.96 -14.47 26.17
CA GLU A 274 -13.27 -15.45 25.14
C GLU A 274 -12.06 -16.34 24.87
N ARG A 275 -11.99 -17.49 25.55
CA ARG A 275 -10.88 -18.45 25.37
C ARG A 275 -10.77 -18.94 23.93
N ARG A 276 -11.86 -18.97 23.16
CA ARG A 276 -11.87 -19.40 21.76
C ARG A 276 -11.07 -18.49 20.82
N VAL A 277 -10.74 -17.25 21.22
CA VAL A 277 -9.93 -16.34 20.37
C VAL A 277 -8.43 -16.54 20.51
N TRP A 278 -7.95 -17.25 21.53
CA TRP A 278 -6.51 -17.51 21.71
C TRP A 278 -5.85 -18.19 20.51
N PRO A 279 -6.44 -19.28 19.93
CA PRO A 279 -5.88 -19.89 18.74
C PRO A 279 -5.86 -18.97 17.50
N LEU A 280 -6.64 -17.88 17.50
CA LEU A 280 -6.66 -16.88 16.43
C LEU A 280 -5.55 -15.85 16.61
N VAL A 281 -5.35 -15.37 17.83
CA VAL A 281 -4.41 -14.29 18.14
C VAL A 281 -2.97 -14.79 18.25
N LEU A 282 -2.73 -16.00 18.77
CA LEU A 282 -1.37 -16.49 18.97
C LEU A 282 -0.55 -16.60 17.67
N PRO A 283 -1.04 -17.22 16.59
CA PRO A 283 -0.29 -17.26 15.32
C PRO A 283 0.02 -15.87 14.77
N ALA A 284 -0.91 -14.92 14.95
CA ALA A 284 -0.73 -13.53 14.54
C ALA A 284 0.40 -12.84 15.31
N LEU A 285 0.44 -12.98 16.64
CA LEU A 285 1.50 -12.39 17.46
C LEU A 285 2.86 -13.04 17.19
N PHE A 286 2.91 -14.36 17.03
CA PHE A 286 4.15 -15.08 16.68
C PHE A 286 4.65 -14.72 15.29
N PHE A 287 3.75 -14.54 14.32
CA PHE A 287 4.11 -14.03 13.01
C PHE A 287 4.76 -12.66 13.11
N VAL A 288 4.15 -11.71 13.83
CA VAL A 288 4.71 -10.36 14.01
C VAL A 288 6.07 -10.42 14.72
N LEU A 289 6.22 -11.28 15.73
CA LEU A 289 7.49 -11.47 16.44
C LEU A 289 8.58 -12.03 15.51
N ALA A 290 8.28 -13.07 14.72
CA ALA A 290 9.21 -13.62 13.75
C ALA A 290 9.55 -12.61 12.64
N TYR A 291 8.56 -11.85 12.18
CA TYR A 291 8.75 -10.84 11.15
C TYR A 291 9.49 -9.60 11.65
N SER A 292 9.58 -9.41 12.98
CA SER A 292 10.34 -8.33 13.62
C SER A 292 11.87 -8.46 13.45
N PHE A 293 12.36 -9.65 13.09
CA PHE A 293 13.77 -9.87 12.77
C PHE A 293 14.21 -9.21 11.46
N LEU A 294 13.27 -8.89 10.54
CA LEU A 294 13.60 -8.21 9.30
C LEU A 294 14.03 -6.75 9.58
N PRO A 295 15.17 -6.29 9.05
CA PRO A 295 15.64 -4.91 9.23
C PRO A 295 14.62 -3.88 8.76
N HIS A 296 14.16 -4.01 7.51
CA HIS A 296 13.13 -3.16 6.93
C HIS A 296 11.73 -3.58 7.37
N LYS A 297 10.94 -2.60 7.81
CA LYS A 297 9.62 -2.84 8.42
C LYS A 297 8.61 -1.83 7.90
N GLU A 298 7.43 -2.33 7.59
CA GLU A 298 6.31 -1.50 7.15
C GLU A 298 4.99 -2.07 7.66
N LEU A 299 4.04 -1.20 7.97
CA LEU A 299 2.75 -1.62 8.52
C LEU A 299 2.00 -2.56 7.58
N ARG A 300 2.09 -2.35 6.26
CA ARG A 300 1.41 -3.21 5.26
C ARG A 300 1.88 -4.67 5.29
N PHE A 301 3.10 -4.95 5.75
CA PHE A 301 3.61 -6.32 5.83
C PHE A 301 2.87 -7.17 6.86
N ILE A 302 2.30 -6.54 7.89
CA ILE A 302 1.53 -7.22 8.93
C ILE A 302 0.01 -7.07 8.75
N ILE A 303 -0.47 -6.56 7.61
CA ILE A 303 -1.91 -6.30 7.40
C ILE A 303 -2.78 -7.54 7.61
N TYR A 304 -2.22 -8.73 7.38
CA TYR A 304 -2.85 -10.04 7.56
C TYR A 304 -3.31 -10.33 8.98
N VAL A 305 -2.65 -9.75 9.99
CA VAL A 305 -3.01 -10.01 11.39
C VAL A 305 -4.23 -9.22 11.84
N ILE A 306 -4.54 -8.10 11.19
CA ILE A 306 -5.58 -7.17 11.63
C ILE A 306 -6.95 -7.85 11.74
N PRO A 307 -7.43 -8.63 10.74
CA PRO A 307 -8.69 -9.36 10.86
C PRO A 307 -8.75 -10.30 12.07
N LEU A 308 -7.64 -11.00 12.40
CA LEU A 308 -7.59 -11.91 13.53
C LEU A 308 -7.65 -11.18 14.87
N LEU A 309 -6.92 -10.06 14.99
CA LEU A 309 -6.96 -9.20 16.18
C LEU A 309 -8.33 -8.54 16.36
N ASN A 310 -8.97 -8.13 15.26
CA ASN A 310 -10.31 -7.55 15.28
C ASN A 310 -11.37 -8.54 15.77
N ILE A 311 -11.23 -9.85 15.51
CA ILE A 311 -12.14 -10.86 16.06
C ILE A 311 -12.07 -10.88 17.59
N ALA A 312 -10.87 -10.81 18.16
CA ALA A 312 -10.68 -10.77 19.61
C ALA A 312 -11.27 -9.51 20.24
N VAL A 313 -11.03 -8.33 19.64
CA VAL A 313 -11.66 -7.07 20.08
C VAL A 313 -13.18 -7.16 19.98
N ALA A 314 -13.71 -7.71 18.88
CA ALA A 314 -15.15 -7.86 18.69
C ALA A 314 -15.80 -8.76 19.74
N ALA A 315 -15.13 -9.82 20.17
CA ALA A 315 -15.59 -10.69 21.26
C ALA A 315 -15.65 -9.92 22.59
N ALA A 316 -14.66 -9.07 22.86
CA ALA A 316 -14.67 -8.17 24.02
C ALA A 316 -15.89 -7.24 23.98
N CYS A 317 -16.08 -6.52 22.87
CA CYS A 317 -17.19 -5.57 22.70
C CYS A 317 -18.55 -6.25 22.81
N SER A 318 -18.73 -7.44 22.22
CA SER A 318 -19.97 -8.22 22.34
C SER A 318 -20.27 -8.52 23.80
N ARG A 319 -19.28 -8.99 24.55
CA ARG A 319 -19.44 -9.34 25.97
C ARG A 319 -19.76 -8.13 26.84
N LEU A 320 -19.08 -7.01 26.61
CA LEU A 320 -19.35 -5.75 27.32
C LEU A 320 -20.77 -5.26 27.04
N TRP A 321 -21.20 -5.31 25.77
CA TRP A 321 -22.52 -4.87 25.36
C TRP A 321 -23.65 -5.75 25.91
N GLU A 322 -23.48 -7.07 25.91
CA GLU A 322 -24.47 -8.01 26.46
C GLU A 322 -24.67 -7.83 27.97
N ASN A 323 -23.61 -7.47 28.70
CA ASN A 323 -23.67 -7.28 30.14
C ASN A 323 -24.21 -5.91 30.58
N ARG A 324 -24.52 -4.99 29.65
CA ARG A 324 -24.87 -3.58 29.94
C ARG A 324 -26.02 -3.38 30.93
N THR A 325 -26.96 -4.33 31.00
CA THR A 325 -28.14 -4.24 31.87
C THR A 325 -27.91 -4.78 33.28
N LYS A 326 -26.75 -5.39 33.56
CA LYS A 326 -26.47 -6.03 34.86
C LYS A 326 -26.14 -5.03 35.98
N GLY A 327 -25.86 -3.77 35.66
CA GLY A 327 -25.60 -2.72 36.64
C GLY A 327 -24.91 -1.50 36.04
N LYS A 328 -24.81 -0.42 36.82
CA LYS A 328 -24.23 0.87 36.36
C LYS A 328 -22.78 0.73 35.86
N TRP A 329 -21.97 -0.08 36.54
CA TRP A 329 -20.59 -0.37 36.11
C TRP A 329 -20.51 -1.07 34.75
N PHE A 330 -21.38 -2.06 34.50
CA PHE A 330 -21.41 -2.74 33.20
C PHE A 330 -21.97 -1.85 32.09
N ALA A 331 -22.91 -0.95 32.42
CA ALA A 331 -23.37 0.08 31.49
C ALA A 331 -22.22 1.03 31.11
N LEU A 332 -21.40 1.47 32.07
CA LEU A 332 -20.22 2.28 31.81
C LEU A 332 -19.21 1.55 30.91
N LEU A 333 -18.93 0.27 31.16
CA LEU A 333 -18.04 -0.53 30.29
C LEU A 333 -18.60 -0.71 28.88
N ALA A 334 -19.91 -0.86 28.72
CA ALA A 334 -20.55 -0.87 27.40
C ALA A 334 -20.42 0.49 26.70
N LEU A 335 -20.45 1.61 27.43
CA LEU A 335 -20.15 2.94 26.88
C LEU A 335 -18.69 3.06 26.44
N VAL A 336 -17.73 2.44 27.14
CA VAL A 336 -16.32 2.36 26.68
C VAL A 336 -16.24 1.65 25.31
N ALA A 337 -17.01 0.58 25.12
CA ALA A 337 -17.08 -0.11 23.83
C ALA A 337 -17.69 0.75 22.71
N ILE A 338 -18.54 1.73 23.00
CA ILE A 338 -19.00 2.69 21.99
C ILE A 338 -17.99 3.83 21.81
N GLY A 339 -17.43 4.34 22.91
CA GLY A 339 -16.46 5.42 22.94
C GLY A 339 -15.20 5.10 22.12
N HIS A 340 -14.69 3.86 22.17
CA HIS A 340 -13.54 3.48 21.34
C HIS A 340 -13.85 3.51 19.84
N LEU A 341 -15.06 3.13 19.41
CA LEU A 341 -15.45 3.24 17.99
C LEU A 341 -15.48 4.70 17.55
N VAL A 342 -16.03 5.60 18.37
CA VAL A 342 -16.04 7.04 18.09
C VAL A 342 -14.62 7.59 18.00
N ALA A 343 -13.75 7.22 18.95
CA ALA A 343 -12.36 7.65 18.93
C ALA A 343 -11.60 7.13 17.69
N ASN A 344 -11.85 5.88 17.28
CA ASN A 344 -11.32 5.33 16.05
C ASN A 344 -11.84 6.07 14.81
N LEU A 345 -13.12 6.44 14.75
CA LEU A 345 -13.68 7.19 13.62
C LEU A 345 -13.06 8.59 13.50
N VAL A 346 -12.80 9.27 14.63
CA VAL A 346 -12.07 10.54 14.66
C VAL A 346 -10.63 10.34 14.15
N LEU A 347 -9.93 9.32 14.65
CA LEU A 347 -8.58 8.98 14.20
C LEU A 347 -8.55 8.64 12.70
N THR A 348 -9.52 7.86 12.23
CA THR A 348 -9.64 7.44 10.82
C THR A 348 -9.91 8.63 9.91
N SER A 349 -10.81 9.53 10.32
CA SER A 349 -11.09 10.76 9.58
C SER A 349 -9.85 11.65 9.51
N PHE A 350 -9.11 11.80 10.62
CA PHE A 350 -7.86 12.54 10.66
C PHE A 350 -6.79 11.93 9.74
N LEU A 351 -6.53 10.62 9.83
CA LEU A 351 -5.54 9.93 9.01
C LEU A 351 -5.91 9.95 7.53
N LEU A 352 -7.21 9.91 7.19
CA LEU A 352 -7.68 9.98 5.82
C LEU A 352 -7.44 11.38 5.20
N VAL A 353 -7.67 12.45 5.96
CA VAL A 353 -7.35 13.82 5.52
C VAL A 353 -5.84 13.98 5.32
N VAL A 354 -5.02 13.47 6.25
CA VAL A 354 -3.55 13.47 6.10
C VAL A 354 -3.14 12.71 4.84
N SER A 355 -3.69 11.51 4.63
CA SER A 355 -3.33 10.64 3.52
C SER A 355 -3.69 11.23 2.17
N ARG A 356 -4.79 12.00 2.05
CA ARG A 356 -5.14 12.70 0.82
C ARG A 356 -4.04 13.66 0.36
N ALA A 357 -3.37 14.33 1.30
CA ALA A 357 -2.29 15.28 1.01
C ALA A 357 -0.96 14.61 0.61
N ASN A 358 -0.89 13.27 0.61
CA ASN A 358 0.32 12.53 0.25
C ASN A 358 0.42 12.20 -1.25
N TYR A 359 -0.47 12.71 -2.10
CA TYR A 359 -0.48 12.41 -3.54
C TYR A 359 -0.29 13.65 -4.45
N PRO A 360 0.72 14.51 -4.21
CA PRO A 360 0.92 15.73 -4.98
C PRO A 360 1.22 15.47 -6.47
N GLY A 361 1.85 14.35 -6.85
CA GLY A 361 2.12 14.03 -8.25
C GLY A 361 0.83 13.78 -9.05
N GLY A 362 -0.11 13.03 -8.49
CA GLY A 362 -1.42 12.80 -9.11
C GLY A 362 -2.20 14.10 -9.29
N GLU A 363 -2.18 14.97 -8.27
CA GLU A 363 -2.80 16.30 -8.31
C GLU A 363 -2.12 17.22 -9.34
N ALA A 364 -0.78 17.16 -9.46
CA ALA A 364 -0.02 17.95 -10.42
C ALA A 364 -0.39 17.59 -11.86
N LEU A 365 -0.49 16.30 -12.16
CA LEU A 365 -0.90 15.84 -13.48
C LEU A 365 -2.35 16.22 -13.78
N PHE A 366 -3.26 16.04 -12.81
CA PHE A 366 -4.65 16.47 -12.93
C PHE A 366 -4.77 17.97 -13.21
N LEU A 367 -4.01 18.80 -12.49
CA LEU A 367 -3.98 20.24 -12.70
C LEU A 367 -3.43 20.59 -14.09
N LEU A 368 -2.39 19.89 -14.57
CA LEU A 368 -1.83 20.09 -15.91
C LEU A 368 -2.87 19.82 -17.00
N HIS A 369 -3.63 18.73 -16.90
CA HIS A 369 -4.73 18.42 -17.84
C HIS A 369 -5.86 19.44 -17.81
N LYS A 370 -6.03 20.16 -16.70
CA LYS A 370 -7.02 21.24 -16.61
C LYS A 370 -6.52 22.55 -17.20
N MET A 371 -5.21 22.80 -17.17
CA MET A 371 -4.60 24.04 -17.68
C MET A 371 -4.45 24.04 -19.20
N GLU A 372 -4.08 22.90 -19.79
CA GLU A 372 -3.84 22.78 -21.22
C GLU A 372 -5.03 22.15 -21.95
N GLY A 373 -5.24 22.54 -23.21
CA GLY A 373 -6.34 22.04 -24.03
C GLY A 373 -6.14 20.58 -24.46
N ARG A 374 -7.25 19.86 -24.70
CA ARG A 374 -7.22 18.45 -25.14
C ARG A 374 -6.47 18.24 -26.46
N GLU A 375 -6.60 19.21 -27.37
CA GLU A 375 -6.00 19.17 -28.71
C GLU A 375 -4.55 19.68 -28.75
N ALA A 376 -4.04 20.22 -27.63
CA ALA A 376 -2.66 20.68 -27.58
C ALA A 376 -1.68 19.50 -27.64
N ASN A 377 -0.62 19.63 -28.42
CA ASN A 377 0.49 18.69 -28.44
C ASN A 377 1.44 19.01 -27.28
N VAL A 378 1.17 18.42 -26.11
CA VAL A 378 1.95 18.63 -24.90
C VAL A 378 2.92 17.48 -24.70
N THR A 379 4.19 17.83 -24.48
CA THR A 379 5.25 16.92 -24.05
C THR A 379 5.61 17.26 -22.60
N VAL A 380 5.49 16.30 -21.69
CA VAL A 380 5.74 16.50 -20.26
C VAL A 380 6.80 15.54 -19.74
N HIS A 381 7.80 16.09 -19.06
CA HIS A 381 8.73 15.32 -18.24
C HIS A 381 8.22 15.25 -16.80
N ILE A 382 8.24 14.05 -16.24
CA ILE A 382 7.76 13.72 -14.90
C ILE A 382 8.95 13.36 -14.03
N ASP A 383 9.24 14.20 -13.05
CA ASP A 383 10.30 13.94 -12.08
C ASP A 383 9.97 12.79 -11.12
N VAL A 384 10.99 12.23 -10.49
CA VAL A 384 10.93 11.03 -9.63
C VAL A 384 9.89 11.20 -8.53
N LEU A 385 9.92 12.32 -7.79
CA LEU A 385 8.95 12.58 -6.72
C LEU A 385 7.51 12.59 -7.25
N ALA A 386 7.28 13.17 -8.44
CA ALA A 386 5.95 13.21 -9.04
C ALA A 386 5.47 11.81 -9.45
N ALA A 387 6.35 11.01 -10.04
CA ALA A 387 6.08 9.61 -10.37
C ALA A 387 5.76 8.78 -9.11
N GLN A 388 6.49 8.99 -8.01
CA GLN A 388 6.30 8.26 -6.76
C GLN A 388 5.05 8.68 -5.97
N THR A 389 4.45 9.82 -6.29
CA THR A 389 3.37 10.43 -5.50
C THR A 389 2.05 10.62 -6.25
N GLY A 390 1.73 9.72 -7.19
CA GLY A 390 0.35 9.60 -7.70
C GLY A 390 0.20 9.55 -9.21
N ILE A 391 1.27 9.77 -9.97
CA ILE A 391 1.22 9.67 -11.43
C ILE A 391 1.23 8.19 -11.84
N SER A 392 0.28 7.82 -12.70
CA SER A 392 0.17 6.48 -13.29
C SER A 392 -0.32 6.57 -14.73
N ARG A 393 -0.17 5.50 -15.53
CA ARG A 393 -0.62 5.49 -16.92
C ARG A 393 -2.13 5.72 -17.04
N PHE A 394 -2.93 5.31 -16.05
CA PHE A 394 -4.36 5.64 -15.99
C PHE A 394 -4.64 7.15 -15.99
N GLY A 395 -3.72 7.95 -15.44
CA GLY A 395 -3.81 9.41 -15.42
C GLY A 395 -3.45 10.07 -16.76
N HIS A 396 -2.90 9.35 -17.74
CA HIS A 396 -2.55 9.93 -19.05
C HIS A 396 -3.82 10.09 -19.91
N LEU A 397 -4.55 11.20 -19.74
CA LEU A 397 -5.88 11.40 -20.32
C LEU A 397 -5.89 11.62 -21.84
N HIS A 398 -4.78 12.11 -22.40
CA HIS A 398 -4.67 12.55 -23.79
C HIS A 398 -3.65 11.71 -24.54
N ASN A 399 -4.07 11.07 -25.65
CA ASN A 399 -3.21 10.18 -26.44
C ASN A 399 -2.22 10.94 -27.35
N ASN A 400 -2.50 12.21 -27.66
CA ASN A 400 -1.61 13.11 -28.39
C ASN A 400 -0.53 13.75 -27.49
N TRP A 401 -0.58 13.52 -26.18
CA TRP A 401 0.43 13.98 -25.25
C TRP A 401 1.50 12.92 -25.07
N MET A 402 2.75 13.37 -24.90
CA MET A 402 3.86 12.49 -24.52
C MET A 402 4.19 12.69 -23.05
N TYR A 403 4.20 11.59 -22.29
CA TYR A 403 4.53 11.56 -20.88
C TYR A 403 5.82 10.77 -20.71
N ASP A 404 6.90 11.44 -20.31
CA ASP A 404 8.21 10.82 -20.17
C ASP A 404 8.66 10.86 -18.70
N LYS A 405 9.16 9.72 -18.22
CA LYS A 405 9.68 9.54 -16.86
C LYS A 405 11.19 9.27 -16.88
N THR A 406 11.91 9.68 -17.94
CA THR A 406 13.33 9.36 -18.08
C THR A 406 14.10 9.93 -16.90
N GLU A 407 14.74 9.03 -16.16
CA GLU A 407 15.50 9.36 -14.95
C GLU A 407 16.88 9.90 -15.30
N ASN A 408 17.57 10.45 -14.30
CA ASN A 408 18.97 10.92 -14.40
C ASN A 408 19.21 12.09 -15.37
N LEU A 409 18.17 12.83 -15.75
CA LEU A 409 18.30 14.10 -16.46
C LEU A 409 18.73 15.21 -15.49
N LYS A 410 19.74 15.99 -15.87
CA LYS A 410 20.28 17.06 -15.00
C LYS A 410 19.39 18.31 -15.06
N PRO A 411 19.14 18.99 -13.92
CA PRO A 411 18.34 20.21 -13.94
C PRO A 411 18.88 21.28 -14.90
N GLY A 412 18.01 21.79 -15.78
CA GLY A 412 18.34 22.80 -16.79
C GLY A 412 19.07 22.30 -18.04
N SER A 413 19.26 20.98 -18.16
CA SER A 413 19.95 20.37 -19.31
C SER A 413 19.19 20.59 -20.64
N PRO A 414 19.89 20.51 -21.79
CA PRO A 414 19.25 20.65 -23.10
C PRO A 414 18.11 19.64 -23.32
N GLU A 415 18.23 18.42 -22.79
CA GLU A 415 17.23 17.36 -22.89
C GLU A 415 15.90 17.79 -22.24
N LEU A 416 15.95 18.40 -21.04
CA LEU A 416 14.74 18.88 -20.37
C LEU A 416 14.10 20.08 -21.09
N ARG A 417 14.87 20.83 -21.88
CA ARG A 417 14.32 21.91 -22.73
C ARG A 417 13.56 21.40 -23.96
N MET A 418 13.61 20.10 -24.25
CA MET A 418 12.81 19.52 -25.34
C MET A 418 11.34 19.35 -24.96
N PHE A 419 11.04 19.33 -23.66
CA PHE A 419 9.68 19.19 -23.17
C PHE A 419 8.97 20.56 -23.10
N SER A 420 7.68 20.54 -23.41
CA SER A 420 6.80 21.71 -23.26
C SER A 420 6.52 22.03 -21.80
N HIS A 421 6.44 20.99 -20.96
CA HIS A 421 6.15 21.10 -19.54
C HIS A 421 7.06 20.20 -18.73
N LEU A 422 7.39 20.64 -17.52
CA LEU A 422 8.12 19.84 -16.54
C LEU A 422 7.32 19.81 -15.24
N ILE A 423 7.18 18.64 -14.62
CA ILE A 423 6.72 18.51 -13.24
C ILE A 423 7.93 18.17 -12.39
N VAL A 424 8.43 19.14 -11.63
CA VAL A 424 9.72 19.04 -10.91
C VAL A 424 9.57 19.19 -9.42
N GLU A 425 10.43 18.52 -8.66
CA GLU A 425 10.54 18.71 -7.21
C GLU A 425 11.19 20.07 -6.86
N ALA A 426 10.49 20.84 -6.03
CA ALA A 426 11.10 21.97 -5.33
C ALA A 426 10.36 22.33 -4.04
N LYS A 427 11.11 22.85 -3.06
CA LYS A 427 10.59 23.25 -1.74
C LYS A 427 9.99 24.66 -1.71
N SER A 428 10.35 25.51 -2.68
CA SER A 428 9.86 26.89 -2.80
C SER A 428 10.10 27.44 -4.21
N LYS A 429 9.43 28.56 -4.55
CA LYS A 429 9.62 29.29 -5.81
C LYS A 429 11.07 29.74 -6.05
N HIS A 430 11.86 29.92 -5.00
CA HIS A 430 13.27 30.33 -5.07
C HIS A 430 14.23 29.17 -4.75
N GLY A 431 13.74 27.93 -4.81
CA GLY A 431 14.53 26.73 -4.54
C GLY A 431 15.70 26.59 -5.51
N TYR A 432 16.81 26.04 -5.02
CA TYR A 432 18.03 25.83 -5.81
C TYR A 432 17.76 25.03 -7.09
N ASN A 433 16.95 23.97 -7.00
CA ASN A 433 16.59 23.10 -8.12
C ASN A 433 15.82 23.81 -9.24
N LEU A 434 15.18 24.95 -8.95
CA LEU A 434 14.45 25.75 -9.95
C LEU A 434 15.32 26.81 -10.63
N ARG A 435 16.48 27.17 -10.05
CA ARG A 435 17.36 28.21 -10.60
C ARG A 435 17.81 27.92 -12.05
N PRO A 436 18.16 26.68 -12.43
CA PRO A 436 18.54 26.37 -13.82
C PRO A 436 17.43 26.62 -14.84
N TYR A 437 16.17 26.72 -14.40
CA TYR A 437 15.01 26.94 -15.26
C TYR A 437 14.51 28.37 -15.29
N ALA A 438 15.05 29.28 -14.48
CA ALA A 438 14.50 30.63 -14.29
C ALA A 438 14.39 31.42 -15.62
N GLU A 439 15.38 31.28 -16.50
CA GLU A 439 15.42 31.95 -17.79
C GLU A 439 14.64 31.19 -18.88
N THR A 440 14.57 29.86 -18.79
CA THR A 440 14.06 28.98 -19.86
C THR A 440 12.61 28.59 -19.70
N HIS A 441 12.12 28.50 -18.47
CA HIS A 441 10.76 28.10 -18.13
C HIS A 441 10.07 29.15 -17.28
N GLU A 442 8.74 29.11 -17.30
CA GLU A 442 7.85 29.85 -16.44
C GLU A 442 7.18 28.91 -15.43
N ILE A 443 7.11 29.31 -14.16
CA ILE A 443 6.37 28.57 -13.15
C ILE A 443 4.88 28.87 -13.32
N VAL A 444 4.11 27.91 -13.82
CA VAL A 444 2.66 28.08 -14.03
C VAL A 444 1.83 27.66 -12.83
N ALA A 445 2.29 26.67 -12.05
CA ALA A 445 1.60 26.20 -10.86
C ALA A 445 2.56 25.56 -9.84
N HIS A 446 2.07 25.39 -8.61
CA HIS A 446 2.73 24.61 -7.57
C HIS A 446 1.69 23.78 -6.82
N ILE A 447 2.13 22.63 -6.32
CA ILE A 447 1.31 21.68 -5.60
C ILE A 447 1.89 21.50 -4.22
N GLU A 448 1.02 21.57 -3.22
CA GLU A 448 1.39 21.34 -1.85
C GLU A 448 1.25 19.86 -1.49
N GLY A 449 2.25 19.34 -0.79
CA GLY A 449 2.21 18.02 -0.16
C GLY A 449 2.14 18.16 1.36
N PHE A 450 1.83 17.06 2.03
CA PHE A 450 1.94 16.96 3.48
C PHE A 450 3.37 17.33 3.95
N SER A 451 3.47 18.14 5.02
CA SER A 451 4.75 18.47 5.65
C SER A 451 4.84 17.97 7.08
N HIS A 452 3.97 18.44 7.96
CA HIS A 452 3.99 18.05 9.38
C HIS A 452 2.65 18.37 10.05
N ILE A 453 2.49 17.83 11.25
CA ILE A 453 1.34 18.10 12.11
C ILE A 453 1.76 19.12 13.17
N ARG A 454 1.05 20.24 13.27
CA ARG A 454 1.29 21.25 14.30
C ARG A 454 0.16 21.23 15.33
N SER A 455 0.52 21.11 16.60
CA SER A 455 -0.42 21.30 17.71
C SER A 455 -0.41 22.76 18.15
N SER A 456 -1.59 23.36 18.35
CA SER A 456 -1.78 24.69 18.93
C SER A 456 -3.04 24.70 19.77
N TYR A 457 -2.89 25.00 21.06
CA TYR A 457 -3.99 25.05 22.02
C TYR A 457 -4.93 26.26 21.83
N ASN A 458 -4.54 27.23 20.99
CA ASN A 458 -5.27 28.49 20.79
C ASN A 458 -6.40 28.40 19.75
N HIS A 459 -6.59 27.25 19.12
CA HIS A 459 -7.60 27.04 18.08
C HIS A 459 -8.22 25.64 18.21
N PHE A 460 -9.50 25.48 17.86
CA PHE A 460 -10.15 24.18 17.77
C PHE A 460 -10.43 23.83 16.29
N PRO A 461 -10.06 22.62 15.80
CA PRO A 461 -9.33 21.56 16.52
C PRO A 461 -7.86 21.96 16.82
N PRO A 462 -7.28 21.45 17.93
CA PRO A 462 -5.94 21.82 18.38
C PRO A 462 -4.83 21.30 17.46
N ILE A 463 -5.14 20.38 16.56
CA ILE A 463 -4.19 19.76 15.64
C ILE A 463 -4.49 20.28 14.23
N ARG A 464 -3.49 20.89 13.58
CA ARG A 464 -3.57 21.33 12.17
C ARG A 464 -2.55 20.59 11.32
N ILE A 465 -3.02 20.12 10.17
CA ILE A 465 -2.19 19.56 9.12
C ILE A 465 -1.57 20.73 8.36
N LYS A 466 -0.23 20.76 8.28
CA LYS A 466 0.49 21.75 7.48
C LYS A 466 0.99 21.10 6.21
N THR A 467 0.64 21.72 5.10
CA THR A 467 1.12 21.40 3.76
C THR A 467 2.20 22.41 3.35
N LYS A 468 3.10 22.00 2.46
CA LYS A 468 4.13 22.87 1.87
C LYS A 468 4.28 22.54 0.38
N PRO A 469 4.67 23.52 -0.46
CA PRO A 469 5.01 23.25 -1.85
C PRO A 469 6.08 22.15 -1.96
N CYS A 470 5.83 21.15 -2.79
CA CYS A 470 6.78 20.07 -3.06
C CYS A 470 6.97 19.81 -4.56
N LEU A 471 5.97 20.11 -5.39
CA LEU A 471 6.04 19.98 -6.84
C LEU A 471 5.67 21.30 -7.52
N PHE A 472 6.34 21.58 -8.63
CA PHE A 472 6.10 22.75 -9.46
C PHE A 472 5.87 22.32 -10.90
N ILE A 473 4.89 22.95 -11.55
CA ILE A 473 4.66 22.78 -12.98
C ILE A 473 5.33 23.96 -13.68
N LEU A 474 6.26 23.63 -14.56
CA LEU A 474 7.00 24.57 -15.38
C LEU A 474 6.52 24.47 -16.82
N LYS A 475 6.35 25.61 -17.49
CA LYS A 475 6.06 25.70 -18.92
C LYS A 475 7.27 26.27 -19.64
N ASN A 476 7.70 25.62 -20.71
CA ASN A 476 8.85 26.06 -21.49
C ASN A 476 8.51 27.32 -22.29
N LYS A 477 9.32 28.37 -22.15
CA LYS A 477 9.14 29.66 -22.84
C LYS A 477 9.57 29.59 -24.31
N TYR A 478 10.53 28.73 -24.61
CA TYR A 478 11.21 28.66 -25.90
C TYR A 478 11.25 27.22 -26.40
N LEU A 479 10.07 26.64 -26.62
CA LEU A 479 9.97 25.27 -27.12
C LEU A 479 10.63 25.16 -28.50
N PRO A 480 11.57 24.21 -28.72
CA PRO A 480 12.13 23.96 -30.04
C PRO A 480 11.04 23.61 -31.05
N LYS A 481 11.18 24.09 -32.30
CA LYS A 481 10.22 23.77 -33.38
C LYS A 481 10.16 22.27 -33.68
N GLU A 482 11.31 21.61 -33.57
CA GLU A 482 11.46 20.16 -33.72
C GLU A 482 12.23 19.64 -32.49
N PRO A 483 11.53 19.20 -31.43
CA PRO A 483 12.18 18.62 -30.26
C PRO A 483 12.74 17.23 -30.58
N ASP A 484 14.01 16.98 -30.24
CA ASP A 484 14.67 15.68 -30.39
C ASP A 484 14.54 14.87 -29.09
N PHE A 485 13.84 13.73 -29.17
CA PHE A 485 13.67 12.79 -28.04
C PHE A 485 14.51 11.51 -28.20
N SER A 486 15.50 11.48 -29.08
CA SER A 486 16.36 10.30 -29.30
C SER A 486 17.05 9.80 -28.01
N PHE A 487 17.27 10.68 -27.03
CA PHE A 487 17.84 10.32 -25.73
C PHE A 487 16.91 9.43 -24.88
N THR A 488 15.59 9.48 -25.08
CA THR A 488 14.64 8.61 -24.36
C THR A 488 14.69 7.17 -24.88
N LEU A 489 15.17 6.96 -26.11
CA LEU A 489 15.29 5.66 -26.79
C LEU A 489 16.61 4.92 -26.51
N ARG A 490 17.64 5.56 -25.96
CA ARG A 490 18.99 4.97 -25.71
C ARG A 490 19.02 3.94 -24.56
N LYS A 491 17.90 3.30 -24.23
CA LYS A 491 17.69 2.49 -23.01
C LYS A 491 18.22 1.04 -23.05
N HIS A 492 18.94 0.62 -24.09
CA HIS A 492 19.56 -0.71 -24.14
C HIS A 492 21.07 -0.67 -24.44
N PRO A 493 21.94 -0.82 -23.43
CA PRO A 493 23.13 -1.61 -23.57
C PRO A 493 22.80 -3.05 -23.12
N VAL A 494 22.50 -3.92 -24.09
CA VAL A 494 22.76 -5.36 -23.91
C VAL A 494 24.27 -5.52 -24.12
N GLU A 495 25.05 -5.15 -23.12
CA GLU A 495 26.43 -5.59 -22.98
C GLU A 495 26.67 -5.82 -21.50
N SER A 496 27.04 -7.06 -21.20
CA SER A 496 27.39 -7.62 -19.90
C SER A 496 28.05 -6.62 -18.94
N ALA A 497 27.26 -6.04 -18.04
CA ALA A 497 27.77 -5.27 -16.93
C ALA A 497 28.42 -6.23 -15.92
N GLU A 498 29.74 -6.33 -15.96
CA GLU A 498 30.52 -6.68 -14.78
C GLU A 498 30.06 -5.82 -13.60
N VAL A 499 29.89 -6.48 -12.46
CA VAL A 499 29.41 -5.91 -11.21
C VAL A 499 30.37 -4.82 -10.75
N LEU A 500 30.09 -3.57 -11.11
CA LEU A 500 30.64 -2.39 -10.45
C LEU A 500 29.57 -1.85 -9.48
N LEU A 501 29.78 -2.17 -8.21
CA LEU A 501 29.00 -1.64 -7.10
C LEU A 501 29.16 -0.10 -7.04
N PRO A 502 28.08 0.68 -6.90
CA PRO A 502 28.18 2.10 -6.64
C PRO A 502 28.80 2.35 -5.26
N SER A 503 29.71 3.33 -5.19
CA SER A 503 30.44 3.66 -3.96
C SER A 503 29.51 4.24 -2.88
N ALA A 504 29.81 3.96 -1.62
CA ALA A 504 28.99 4.27 -0.45
C ALA A 504 28.54 5.74 -0.32
N ALA A 505 29.25 6.68 -0.96
CA ALA A 505 28.96 8.10 -0.90
C ALA A 505 27.69 8.52 -1.69
N GLU A 506 27.25 7.76 -2.68
CA GLU A 506 26.03 8.07 -3.46
C GLU A 506 24.74 7.58 -2.76
N PHE A 507 24.87 6.68 -1.79
CA PHE A 507 23.74 6.17 -0.99
C PHE A 507 23.43 7.05 0.23
N GLU A 508 24.43 7.70 0.85
CA GLU A 508 24.21 8.57 2.02
C GLU A 508 23.35 9.80 1.69
N ASN A 509 23.48 10.37 0.49
CA ASN A 509 22.67 11.52 0.08
C ASN A 509 21.23 11.15 -0.31
N ARG A 510 20.94 9.88 -0.61
CA ARG A 510 19.58 9.38 -0.85
C ARG A 510 18.83 9.10 0.46
N ASN A 511 19.53 8.57 1.46
CA ASN A 511 18.91 8.14 2.72
C ASN A 511 18.62 9.27 3.72
N HIS A 512 19.21 10.46 3.57
CA HIS A 512 18.93 11.58 4.47
C HIS A 512 17.54 12.23 4.23
N LEU A 513 16.85 11.90 3.14
CA LEU A 513 15.54 12.45 2.79
C LEU A 513 14.38 11.43 2.93
N ASP A 514 14.66 10.13 2.89
CA ASP A 514 13.64 9.07 2.98
C ASP A 514 13.39 8.56 4.41
N GLY A 515 14.15 9.06 5.41
CA GLY A 515 14.12 8.59 6.80
C GLY A 515 13.28 9.39 7.81
N GLU A 516 12.88 10.64 7.52
CA GLU A 516 12.13 11.46 8.49
C GLU A 516 10.61 11.29 8.37
N GLY A 517 10.18 10.04 8.54
CA GLY A 517 8.82 9.71 8.95
C GLY A 517 8.74 9.64 10.48
N LEU A 518 8.40 10.76 11.13
CA LEU A 518 7.91 10.85 12.52
C LEU A 518 8.89 10.41 13.63
N ILE A 519 9.70 11.35 14.13
CA ILE A 519 10.06 11.39 15.54
C ILE A 519 9.38 12.61 16.15
N ILE A 520 8.46 12.37 17.10
CA ILE A 520 7.93 13.40 17.97
C ILE A 520 8.96 13.58 19.09
N GLU A 521 9.85 14.55 18.96
CA GLU A 521 10.58 15.04 20.13
C GLU A 521 9.71 16.08 20.85
N ASN A 522 9.17 15.66 22.01
CA ASN A 522 8.65 16.57 23.02
C ASN A 522 9.85 17.22 23.73
N SER A 523 10.25 18.42 23.32
CA SER A 523 11.11 19.27 24.14
C SER A 523 10.26 20.29 24.90
N THR A 524 9.80 19.87 26.09
CA THR A 524 9.49 20.78 27.19
C THR A 524 10.65 20.70 28.17
N GLY A 525 11.55 21.69 28.13
CA GLY A 525 12.67 21.84 29.05
C GLY A 525 13.11 23.31 29.09
N ILE A 526 13.10 23.87 30.30
CA ILE A 526 13.28 25.27 30.72
C ILE A 526 14.73 25.74 30.47
N PRO A 527 14.99 27.06 30.27
CA PRO A 527 16.34 27.58 30.07
C PRO A 527 17.08 27.72 31.41
N ASP A 528 18.23 27.07 31.55
CA ASP A 528 19.17 27.39 32.62
C ASP A 528 20.32 28.27 32.12
N LEU A 529 20.54 29.31 32.92
CA LEU A 529 21.48 30.40 32.79
C LEU A 529 22.93 29.95 33.00
N ILE A 530 23.83 30.60 32.24
CA ILE A 530 25.10 31.20 32.67
C ILE A 530 25.75 30.60 33.95
N GLU A 531 26.92 29.98 33.81
CA GLU A 531 28.06 30.27 34.70
C GLU A 531 29.43 29.97 34.06
N ASN A 532 30.35 30.91 34.28
CA ASN A 532 31.76 30.92 33.88
C ASN A 532 32.60 29.91 34.67
N SER A 533 33.67 29.40 34.05
CA SER A 533 35.09 29.44 34.51
C SER A 533 35.89 28.30 33.84
N LYS A 534 37.00 28.64 33.16
CA LYS A 534 38.41 28.31 33.51
C LYS A 534 38.63 26.81 33.72
N ASP A 535 39.49 26.11 32.98
CA ASP A 535 40.83 26.43 32.46
C ASP A 535 41.08 25.87 31.06
#